data_AF-A0A0W0Y0C9-F1
#
_entry.id   AF-A0A0W0Y0C9-F1
#
_cell.length_a   1.000
_cell.length_b   1.000
_cell.length_c   1.000
_cell.angle_alpha   90.00
_cell.angle_beta   90.00
_cell.angle_gamma   90.00
#
_symmetry.space_group_name_H-M   'P 1'
#
loop_
_entity.id
_entity.type
_entity.pdbx_description
1 polymer ?
#
loop_
_entity_poly.entity_id
_entity_poly.type
_entity_poly.pdbx_seq_one_letter_code
_entity_poly.pdbx_strand_id
1 'polypeptide(L)'
;MFEIQFTDNYEKEIHIKGDTDLVRQLYNILDKETQIFGYTESCRSNPPNIREHAEFDIGLWNLKGPVGHSSVAQLFLNFIETNKIKIDERTRYLLNFWIFELKMINEGTSYRSKYPLTSRELISPKQLNLVLDKCKENDNEPSFLDLFNLFENSKRMEQVGKAGQPLSPYEWETDSFAASKEARAKYNRTSYTQEQGDNLFFKLPVSGSPSLPKAISPIDSKTQMIFNWQ
;
A
#
# COMPACT_ATOMS: atom_id res chain seq x y z
N MET A 1 24.59 6.91 8.83
CA MET A 1 24.11 6.42 7.51
C MET A 1 22.79 5.73 7.79
N PHE A 2 21.73 6.01 7.03
CA PHE A 2 20.41 5.38 7.22
C PHE A 2 20.09 4.62 5.94
N GLU A 3 19.72 3.36 6.07
CA GLU A 3 19.56 2.40 5.00
C GLU A 3 18.26 1.62 5.21
N ILE A 4 17.51 1.45 4.14
CA ILE A 4 16.33 0.60 4.11
C ILE A 4 16.67 -0.53 3.16
N GLN A 5 16.69 -1.75 3.67
CA GLN A 5 16.94 -2.95 2.90
C GLN A 5 15.65 -3.76 2.83
N PHE A 6 15.33 -4.26 1.64
CA PHE A 6 14.28 -5.25 1.47
C PHE A 6 14.98 -6.60 1.41
N THR A 7 14.86 -7.41 2.47
CA THR A 7 15.60 -8.67 2.56
C THR A 7 14.82 -9.80 1.88
N ASP A 8 15.51 -10.63 1.09
CA ASP A 8 14.90 -11.74 0.37
C ASP A 8 14.41 -12.87 1.30
N ASN A 9 14.95 -12.93 2.52
CA ASN A 9 14.67 -13.99 3.49
C ASN A 9 13.23 -13.93 4.03
N TYR A 10 12.62 -12.75 4.00
CA TYR A 10 11.27 -12.54 4.48
C TYR A 10 10.57 -11.66 3.46
N GLU A 11 10.02 -12.25 2.38
CA GLU A 11 9.33 -11.57 1.27
C GLU A 11 8.28 -10.53 1.72
N LYS A 12 7.94 -10.48 3.01
CA LYS A 12 6.95 -9.60 3.63
C LYS A 12 7.54 -8.72 4.73
N GLU A 13 8.84 -8.43 4.75
CA GLU A 13 9.47 -7.56 5.77
C GLU A 13 10.37 -6.49 5.14
N ILE A 14 10.51 -5.38 5.87
CA ILE A 14 11.37 -4.25 5.54
C ILE A 14 12.39 -4.13 6.67
N HIS A 15 13.66 -4.27 6.34
CA HIS A 15 14.77 -4.10 7.26
C HIS A 15 15.21 -2.65 7.27
N ILE A 16 15.24 -2.04 8.46
CA ILE A 16 15.65 -0.65 8.66
C ILE A 16 16.92 -0.66 9.49
N LYS A 17 17.98 -0.04 8.99
CA LYS A 17 19.28 0.02 9.64
C LYS A 17 19.86 1.41 9.51
N GLY A 18 20.42 1.96 10.57
CA GLY A 18 21.05 3.26 10.44
C GLY A 18 21.54 3.88 11.72
N ASP A 19 21.76 5.19 11.68
CA ASP A 19 22.13 5.98 12.84
C ASP A 19 21.21 5.71 14.03
N THR A 20 21.79 5.43 15.19
CA THR A 20 21.05 4.99 16.38
C THR A 20 19.95 5.97 16.76
N ASP A 21 20.21 7.27 16.74
CA ASP A 21 19.22 8.27 17.16
C ASP A 21 18.05 8.35 16.18
N LEU A 22 18.32 8.31 14.87
CA LEU A 22 17.26 8.32 13.86
C LEU A 22 16.44 7.04 13.88
N VAL A 23 17.09 5.88 13.96
CA VAL A 23 16.39 4.59 13.98
C VAL A 23 15.60 4.43 15.28
N ARG A 24 16.13 4.86 16.42
CA ARG A 24 15.41 4.85 17.70
C ARG A 24 14.20 5.79 17.67
N GLN A 25 14.31 6.96 17.05
CA GLN A 25 13.16 7.86 16.88
C GLN A 25 12.06 7.21 16.03
N LEU A 26 12.43 6.61 14.89
CA LEU A 26 11.47 5.92 14.04
C LEU A 26 10.83 4.73 14.77
N TYR A 27 11.65 3.91 15.45
CA TYR A 27 11.17 2.80 16.28
C TYR A 27 10.15 3.30 17.31
N ASN A 28 10.45 4.34 18.07
CA ASN A 28 9.55 4.88 19.10
C ASN A 28 8.23 5.45 18.52
N ILE A 29 8.25 5.95 17.28
CA ILE A 29 7.04 6.40 16.57
C ILE A 29 6.19 5.21 16.17
N LEU A 30 6.82 4.13 15.72
CA LEU A 30 6.12 2.98 15.13
C LEU A 30 5.72 1.91 16.17
N ASP A 31 6.53 1.66 17.21
CA ASP A 31 6.36 0.57 18.19
C ASP A 31 5.07 0.72 19.01
N LYS A 32 4.60 1.96 19.18
CA LYS A 32 3.31 2.24 19.84
C LYS A 32 2.10 1.85 19.00
N GLU A 33 2.30 1.76 17.70
CA GLU A 33 1.23 1.69 16.70
C GLU A 33 1.20 0.36 15.96
N THR A 34 2.34 -0.34 15.93
CA THR A 34 2.47 -1.60 15.22
C THR A 34 3.54 -2.49 15.84
N GLN A 35 3.37 -3.79 15.66
CA GLN A 35 4.40 -4.77 16.02
C GLN A 35 5.67 -4.53 15.20
N ILE A 36 6.80 -4.40 15.89
CA ILE A 36 8.14 -4.33 15.31
C ILE A 36 8.95 -5.50 15.84
N PHE A 37 9.85 -6.02 15.03
CA PHE A 37 10.68 -7.18 15.37
C PHE A 37 12.15 -6.80 15.40
N GLY A 38 12.90 -7.47 16.27
CA GLY A 38 14.37 -7.49 16.17
C GLY A 38 15.07 -6.16 16.41
N TYR A 39 14.50 -5.23 17.18
CA TYR A 39 15.19 -3.98 17.51
C TYR A 39 16.51 -4.29 18.24
N THR A 40 17.62 -3.87 17.65
CA THR A 40 18.96 -4.00 18.23
C THR A 40 19.77 -2.72 18.04
N GLU A 41 20.61 -2.43 19.02
CA GLU A 41 21.60 -1.36 18.96
C GLU A 41 23.00 -1.98 18.99
N SER A 42 23.89 -1.49 18.14
CA SER A 42 25.28 -1.95 18.12
C SER A 42 26.26 -0.78 18.09
N CYS A 43 27.23 -0.85 19.00
CA CYS A 43 28.34 0.08 19.08
C CYS A 43 29.60 -0.65 18.63
N ARG A 44 30.12 -0.32 17.44
CA ARG A 44 31.48 -0.78 17.05
C ARG A 44 32.50 0.24 17.54
N SER A 45 33.15 -0.07 18.65
CA SER A 45 34.22 0.72 19.24
C SER A 45 35.59 0.32 18.65
N ASN A 46 35.90 0.78 17.43
CA ASN A 46 37.27 0.73 16.90
C ASN A 46 37.78 2.17 16.71
N PRO A 47 38.55 2.72 17.67
CA PRO A 47 39.11 4.06 17.57
C PRO A 47 39.88 4.24 16.25
N PRO A 48 39.73 5.38 15.54
CA PRO A 48 38.99 6.59 15.93
C PRO A 48 37.50 6.59 15.50
N ASN A 49 37.00 5.51 14.89
CA ASN A 49 35.68 5.46 14.30
C ASN A 49 34.72 4.65 15.18
N ILE A 50 34.10 5.33 16.15
CA ILE A 50 32.91 4.80 16.82
C ILE A 50 31.76 4.95 15.82
N ARG A 51 31.18 3.84 15.39
CA ARG A 51 29.95 3.83 14.59
C ARG A 51 28.86 3.17 15.42
N GLU A 52 27.94 4.00 15.90
CA GLU A 52 26.71 3.55 16.53
C GLU A 52 25.66 3.38 15.43
N HIS A 53 25.04 2.20 15.38
CA HIS A 53 23.87 1.99 14.55
C HIS A 53 22.85 1.14 15.26
N ALA A 54 21.59 1.36 14.92
CA ALA A 54 20.48 0.51 15.33
C ALA A 54 19.78 -0.06 14.10
N GLU A 55 19.06 -1.15 14.30
CA GLU A 55 18.29 -1.81 13.25
C GLU A 55 17.03 -2.48 13.82
N PHE A 56 16.02 -2.65 12.97
CA PHE A 56 14.81 -3.42 13.25
C PHE A 56 14.12 -3.85 11.96
N ASP A 57 13.20 -4.80 12.06
CA ASP A 57 12.37 -5.29 10.97
C ASP A 57 10.89 -4.91 11.17
N ILE A 58 10.24 -4.47 10.09
CA ILE A 58 8.80 -4.23 10.07
C ILE A 58 8.13 -5.07 8.98
N GLY A 59 7.09 -5.81 9.36
CA GLY A 59 6.27 -6.56 8.41
C GLY A 59 5.53 -5.63 7.44
N LEU A 60 5.43 -6.00 6.17
CA LEU A 60 4.71 -5.26 5.15
C LEU A 60 3.22 -5.14 5.49
N TRP A 61 2.66 -6.14 6.18
CA TRP A 61 1.29 -6.09 6.68
C TRP A 61 1.10 -5.01 7.75
N ASN A 62 2.15 -4.56 8.42
CA ASN A 62 2.08 -3.49 9.42
C ASN A 62 1.98 -2.10 8.79
N LEU A 63 2.38 -1.95 7.53
CA LEU A 63 2.29 -0.68 6.80
C LEU A 63 0.85 -0.16 6.67
N LYS A 64 -0.14 -1.06 6.73
CA LYS A 64 -1.58 -0.71 6.66
C LYS A 64 -2.17 -0.28 8.01
N GLY A 65 -1.42 -0.44 9.11
CA GLY A 65 -1.88 -0.08 10.44
C GLY A 65 -2.33 1.39 10.50
N PRO A 66 -3.54 1.68 11.01
CA PRO A 66 -3.99 3.06 11.16
C PRO A 66 -3.26 3.72 12.33
N VAL A 67 -2.73 4.93 12.11
CA VAL A 67 -2.17 5.79 13.15
C VAL A 67 -2.82 7.17 13.05
N GLY A 68 -3.80 7.41 13.93
CA GLY A 68 -4.67 8.58 13.82
C GLY A 68 -5.37 8.63 12.46
N HIS A 69 -5.07 9.65 11.65
CA HIS A 69 -5.62 9.82 10.29
C HIS A 69 -4.67 9.35 9.17
N SER A 70 -3.56 8.70 9.50
CA SER A 70 -2.54 8.24 8.55
C SER A 70 -2.34 6.73 8.62
N SER A 71 -1.65 6.15 7.62
CA SER A 71 -1.12 4.79 7.70
C SER A 71 0.32 4.79 8.22
N VAL A 72 0.79 3.66 8.74
CA VAL A 72 2.21 3.45 9.07
C VAL A 72 3.13 3.76 7.87
N ALA A 73 2.74 3.38 6.64
CA ALA A 73 3.48 3.74 5.43
C ALA A 73 3.65 5.26 5.26
N GLN A 74 2.58 6.03 5.48
CA GLN A 74 2.62 7.48 5.37
C GLN A 74 3.48 8.11 6.46
N LEU A 75 3.40 7.59 7.69
CA LEU A 75 4.28 8.05 8.78
C LEU A 75 5.74 7.78 8.49
N PHE A 76 6.04 6.60 7.94
CA PHE A 76 7.40 6.24 7.57
C PHE A 76 7.96 7.17 6.49
N LEU A 77 7.17 7.47 5.44
CA LEU A 77 7.57 8.44 4.42
C LEU A 77 7.74 9.85 5.00
N ASN A 78 6.80 10.32 5.82
CA ASN A 78 6.87 11.65 6.46
C ASN A 78 8.12 11.77 7.34
N PHE A 79 8.50 10.71 8.05
CA PHE A 79 9.72 10.68 8.85
C PHE A 79 10.97 10.86 7.99
N ILE A 80 11.05 10.17 6.85
CA ILE A 80 12.15 10.29 5.88
C ILE A 80 12.26 11.72 5.35
N GLU A 81 11.12 12.32 4.98
CA GLU A 81 11.08 13.68 4.43
C GLU A 81 11.43 14.75 5.47
N THR A 82 10.85 14.65 6.68
CA THR A 82 11.09 15.61 7.77
C THR A 82 12.55 15.61 8.19
N ASN A 83 13.17 14.43 8.30
CA ASN A 83 14.56 14.28 8.70
C ASN A 83 15.54 14.37 7.53
N LYS A 84 15.07 14.63 6.30
CA LYS A 84 15.88 14.73 5.08
C LYS A 84 16.81 13.52 4.88
N ILE A 85 16.30 12.34 5.23
CA ILE A 85 17.04 11.08 5.12
C ILE A 85 17.25 10.77 3.64
N LYS A 86 18.51 10.52 3.27
CA LYS A 86 18.86 10.11 1.92
C LYS A 86 18.55 8.63 1.76
N ILE A 87 17.61 8.31 0.88
CA ILE A 87 17.29 6.97 0.43
C ILE A 87 17.45 6.92 -1.09
N ASP A 88 17.73 5.75 -1.64
CA ASP A 88 17.79 5.56 -3.08
C ASP A 88 16.41 5.69 -3.73
N GLU A 89 16.41 5.96 -5.03
CA GLU A 89 15.21 6.18 -5.83
C GLU A 89 14.27 4.97 -5.83
N ARG A 90 14.82 3.75 -5.85
CA ARG A 90 14.02 2.52 -5.86
C ARG A 90 13.29 2.34 -4.54
N THR A 91 13.97 2.52 -3.41
CA THR A 91 13.33 2.51 -2.08
C THR A 91 12.21 3.55 -1.98
N ARG A 92 12.46 4.77 -2.48
CA ARG A 92 11.43 5.83 -2.50
C ARG A 92 10.23 5.45 -3.37
N TYR A 93 10.47 4.88 -4.54
CA TYR A 93 9.43 4.39 -5.44
C TYR A 93 8.53 3.35 -4.75
N LEU A 94 9.14 2.35 -4.09
CA LEU A 94 8.40 1.28 -3.40
C LEU A 94 7.53 1.81 -2.25
N LEU A 95 8.06 2.72 -1.43
CA LEU A 95 7.29 3.35 -0.34
C LEU A 95 6.07 4.12 -0.87
N ASN A 96 6.28 4.94 -1.92
CA ASN A 96 5.20 5.68 -2.56
C ASN A 96 4.18 4.73 -3.22
N PHE A 97 4.65 3.64 -3.81
CA PHE A 97 3.78 2.62 -4.39
C PHE A 97 2.90 1.96 -3.32
N TRP A 98 3.43 1.59 -2.15
CA TRP A 98 2.60 1.00 -1.09
C TRP A 98 1.56 1.97 -0.53
N ILE A 99 1.89 3.26 -0.43
CA ILE A 99 0.89 4.30 -0.07
C ILE A 99 -0.22 4.36 -1.13
N PHE A 100 0.14 4.36 -2.41
CA PHE A 100 -0.81 4.29 -3.52
C PHE A 100 -1.66 3.01 -3.47
N GLU A 101 -1.04 1.86 -3.27
CA GLU A 101 -1.73 0.56 -3.18
C GLU A 101 -2.72 0.52 -2.01
N LEU A 102 -2.32 1.00 -0.84
CA LEU A 102 -3.19 1.12 0.33
C LEU A 102 -4.41 2.00 0.02
N LYS A 103 -4.22 3.12 -0.70
CA LYS A 103 -5.32 3.97 -1.15
C LYS A 103 -6.29 3.19 -2.05
N MET A 104 -5.77 2.48 -3.05
CA MET A 104 -6.60 1.69 -3.98
C MET A 104 -7.40 0.59 -3.27
N ILE A 105 -6.82 -0.02 -2.24
CA ILE A 105 -7.50 -1.03 -1.40
C ILE A 105 -8.56 -0.38 -0.50
N ASN A 106 -8.28 0.79 0.07
CA ASN A 106 -9.21 1.45 0.99
C ASN A 106 -10.39 2.12 0.27
N GLU A 107 -10.20 2.57 -0.97
CA GLU A 107 -11.23 3.19 -1.80
C GLU A 107 -12.14 2.16 -2.51
N GLY A 108 -11.87 0.86 -2.36
CA GLY A 108 -12.70 -0.21 -2.94
C GLY A 108 -12.27 -0.64 -4.34
N THR A 109 -11.25 -0.02 -4.93
CA THR A 109 -10.81 -0.29 -6.30
C THR A 109 -10.05 -1.60 -6.46
N SER A 110 -9.34 -2.05 -5.43
CA SER A 110 -8.68 -3.37 -5.45
C SER A 110 -9.69 -4.49 -5.23
N TYR A 111 -9.46 -5.64 -5.85
CA TYR A 111 -10.21 -6.84 -5.47
C TYR A 111 -10.03 -7.22 -3.99
N ARG A 112 -8.92 -6.78 -3.37
CA ARG A 112 -8.58 -7.08 -1.97
C ARG A 112 -9.49 -6.36 -0.98
N SER A 113 -10.16 -5.30 -1.42
CA SER A 113 -11.06 -4.47 -0.60
C SER A 113 -12.21 -5.27 0.03
N LYS A 114 -12.62 -6.37 -0.61
CA LYS A 114 -13.69 -7.26 -0.10
C LYS A 114 -13.26 -8.17 1.05
N TYR A 115 -11.96 -8.29 1.33
CA TYR A 115 -11.44 -9.14 2.39
C TYR A 115 -11.26 -8.38 3.70
N PRO A 116 -11.24 -9.09 4.85
CA PRO A 116 -10.89 -8.50 6.13
C PRO A 116 -9.54 -7.81 6.07
N LEU A 117 -9.36 -6.72 6.82
CA LEU A 117 -8.10 -5.96 6.86
C LEU A 117 -6.87 -6.86 7.08
N THR A 118 -6.99 -7.88 7.94
CA THR A 118 -5.94 -8.86 8.23
C THR A 118 -5.46 -9.63 7.00
N SER A 119 -6.35 -9.91 6.04
CA SER A 119 -6.07 -10.67 4.82
C SER A 119 -5.72 -9.80 3.61
N ARG A 120 -5.73 -8.47 3.74
CA ARG A 120 -5.30 -7.54 2.69
C ARG A 120 -3.77 -7.43 2.71
N GLU A 121 -3.11 -8.30 1.96
CA GLU A 121 -1.66 -8.23 1.78
C GLU A 121 -1.30 -7.23 0.69
N LEU A 122 -0.20 -6.51 0.90
CA LEU A 122 0.41 -5.62 -0.09
C LEU A 122 1.32 -6.42 -1.02
N ILE A 123 1.58 -5.89 -2.23
CA ILE A 123 2.53 -6.54 -3.16
C ILE A 123 3.93 -6.47 -2.56
N SER A 124 4.64 -7.59 -2.53
CA SER A 124 5.95 -7.67 -1.88
C SER A 124 7.03 -6.85 -2.60
N PRO A 125 8.07 -6.39 -1.89
CA PRO A 125 9.21 -5.74 -2.53
C PRO A 125 9.85 -6.61 -3.60
N LYS A 126 9.96 -7.92 -3.35
CA LYS A 126 10.52 -8.89 -4.31
C LYS A 126 9.69 -8.97 -5.60
N GLN A 127 8.37 -9.03 -5.47
CA GLN A 127 7.45 -9.03 -6.61
C GLN A 127 7.58 -7.75 -7.43
N LEU A 128 7.58 -6.59 -6.77
CA LEU A 128 7.75 -5.30 -7.43
C LEU A 128 9.12 -5.21 -8.10
N ASN A 129 10.16 -5.68 -7.42
CA ASN A 129 11.51 -5.60 -7.94
C ASN A 129 11.70 -6.40 -9.22
N LEU A 130 11.17 -7.62 -9.29
CA LEU A 130 11.23 -8.44 -10.51
C LEU A 130 10.65 -7.70 -11.72
N VAL A 131 9.50 -7.06 -11.57
CA VAL A 131 8.86 -6.32 -12.68
C VAL A 131 9.64 -5.07 -13.03
N LEU A 132 10.06 -4.31 -12.02
CA LEU A 132 10.73 -3.04 -12.22
C LEU A 132 12.16 -3.22 -12.77
N ASP A 133 12.85 -4.31 -12.45
CA ASP A 133 14.15 -4.64 -13.02
C ASP A 133 14.03 -4.93 -14.51
N LYS A 134 13.00 -5.68 -14.92
CA LYS A 134 12.65 -5.88 -16.33
C LYS A 134 12.28 -4.58 -17.05
N CYS A 135 11.53 -3.69 -16.39
CA CYS A 135 11.24 -2.38 -16.97
C CYS A 135 12.52 -1.56 -17.17
N LYS A 136 13.45 -1.60 -16.21
CA LYS A 136 14.74 -0.91 -16.29
C LYS A 136 15.62 -1.44 -17.41
N GLU A 137 15.63 -2.76 -17.66
CA GLU A 137 16.30 -3.37 -18.83
C GLU A 137 15.79 -2.81 -20.18
N ASN A 138 14.57 -2.27 -20.20
CA ASN A 138 13.91 -1.69 -21.38
C ASN A 138 13.84 -0.15 -21.31
N ASP A 139 14.71 0.50 -20.52
CA ASP A 139 14.77 1.96 -20.31
C ASP A 139 13.40 2.58 -19.97
N ASN A 140 12.66 1.89 -19.13
CA ASN A 140 11.27 2.20 -18.85
C ASN A 140 10.99 2.23 -17.34
N GLU A 141 10.20 3.22 -16.91
CA GLU A 141 9.68 3.32 -15.56
C GLU A 141 8.14 3.25 -15.62
N PRO A 142 7.49 2.22 -15.04
CA PRO A 142 6.05 2.11 -15.08
C PRO A 142 5.39 3.10 -14.11
N SER A 143 4.20 3.58 -14.47
CA SER A 143 3.36 4.32 -13.51
C SER A 143 2.85 3.38 -12.41
N PHE A 144 2.50 3.92 -11.25
CA PHE A 144 1.92 3.12 -10.16
C PHE A 144 0.62 2.43 -10.58
N LEU A 145 -0.20 3.09 -11.40
CA LEU A 145 -1.45 2.52 -11.90
C LEU A 145 -1.20 1.34 -12.84
N ASP A 146 -0.22 1.45 -13.75
CA ASP A 146 0.14 0.34 -14.65
C ASP A 146 0.64 -0.86 -13.85
N LEU A 147 1.54 -0.62 -12.89
CA LEU A 147 2.09 -1.67 -12.04
C LEU A 147 1.01 -2.34 -11.20
N PHE A 148 0.14 -1.55 -10.56
CA PHE A 148 -1.00 -2.06 -9.80
C PHE A 148 -1.94 -2.90 -10.68
N ASN A 149 -2.29 -2.43 -11.88
CA ASN A 149 -3.17 -3.16 -12.79
C ASN A 149 -2.55 -4.44 -13.34
N LEU A 150 -1.23 -4.50 -13.52
CA LEU A 150 -0.53 -5.73 -13.86
C LEU A 150 -0.75 -6.80 -12.78
N PHE A 151 -0.56 -6.45 -11.51
CA PHE A 151 -0.75 -7.39 -10.40
C PHE A 151 -2.22 -7.76 -10.18
N GLU A 152 -3.14 -6.80 -10.25
CA GLU A 152 -4.57 -7.04 -10.01
C GLU A 152 -5.23 -7.90 -11.11
N ASN A 153 -4.72 -7.83 -12.34
CA ASN A 153 -5.31 -8.46 -13.53
C ASN A 153 -4.40 -9.49 -14.20
N SER A 154 -3.35 -9.94 -13.54
CA SER A 154 -2.48 -10.99 -14.10
C SER A 154 -3.26 -12.28 -14.35
N LYS A 155 -2.85 -13.05 -15.37
CA LYS A 155 -3.43 -14.36 -15.66
C LYS A 155 -3.30 -15.31 -14.47
N ARG A 156 -2.27 -15.16 -13.66
CA ARG A 156 -2.12 -15.96 -12.43
C ARG A 156 -3.22 -15.65 -11.41
N MET A 157 -3.55 -14.37 -11.24
CA MET A 157 -4.67 -13.95 -10.39
C MET A 157 -6.02 -14.44 -10.93
N GLU A 158 -6.21 -14.46 -12.25
CA GLU A 158 -7.42 -15.02 -12.88
C GLU A 158 -7.58 -16.53 -12.62
N GLN A 159 -6.49 -17.30 -12.70
CA GLN A 159 -6.51 -18.77 -12.62
C GLN A 159 -6.60 -19.33 -11.20
N VAL A 160 -5.80 -18.77 -10.27
CA VAL A 160 -5.67 -19.31 -8.90
C VAL A 160 -6.74 -18.72 -7.96
N GLY A 161 -7.43 -17.67 -8.42
CA GLY A 161 -8.43 -16.98 -7.65
C GLY A 161 -7.82 -15.93 -6.71
N LYS A 162 -8.67 -14.98 -6.34
CA LYS A 162 -8.29 -13.74 -5.69
C LYS A 162 -8.26 -13.89 -4.16
N ALA A 163 -7.37 -14.68 -3.54
CA ALA A 163 -7.42 -15.03 -2.11
C ALA A 163 -6.86 -13.96 -1.12
N GLY A 164 -6.94 -12.67 -1.45
CA GLY A 164 -6.41 -11.57 -0.62
C GLY A 164 -4.89 -11.34 -0.74
N GLN A 165 -4.15 -12.32 -1.26
CA GLN A 165 -2.72 -12.23 -1.55
C GLN A 165 -2.47 -11.87 -3.02
N PRO A 166 -1.66 -10.83 -3.32
CA PRO A 166 -1.23 -10.56 -4.68
C PRO A 166 -0.24 -11.64 -5.16
N LEU A 167 -0.53 -12.24 -6.33
CA LEU A 167 0.35 -13.21 -6.97
C LEU A 167 1.22 -12.52 -8.01
N SER A 168 2.45 -13.02 -8.17
CA SER A 168 3.35 -12.54 -9.22
C SER A 168 2.76 -12.85 -10.59
N PRO A 169 2.71 -11.88 -11.52
CA PRO A 169 2.42 -12.15 -12.92
C PRO A 169 3.33 -13.24 -13.48
N TYR A 170 2.91 -13.89 -14.56
CA TYR A 170 3.84 -14.78 -15.26
C TYR A 170 5.01 -14.00 -15.86
N GLU A 171 6.12 -14.69 -16.10
CA GLU A 171 7.32 -14.11 -16.70
C GLU A 171 6.99 -13.42 -18.04
N TRP A 172 6.23 -14.09 -18.92
CA TRP A 172 5.81 -13.52 -20.20
C TRP A 172 4.90 -12.29 -20.06
N GLU A 173 4.09 -12.19 -18.99
CA GLU A 173 3.29 -10.99 -18.69
C GLU A 173 4.19 -9.83 -18.31
N THR A 174 5.23 -10.12 -17.53
CA THR A 174 6.23 -9.17 -17.06
C THR A 174 7.09 -8.67 -18.21
N ASP A 175 7.59 -9.58 -19.06
CA ASP A 175 8.36 -9.23 -20.26
C ASP A 175 7.53 -8.37 -21.22
N SER A 176 6.27 -8.76 -21.47
CA SER A 176 5.37 -7.98 -22.31
C SER A 176 5.10 -6.60 -21.72
N PHE A 177 4.86 -6.51 -20.40
CA PHE A 177 4.62 -5.26 -19.69
C PHE A 177 5.84 -4.32 -19.75
N ALA A 178 7.04 -4.86 -19.58
CA ALA A 178 8.29 -4.12 -19.61
C ALA A 178 8.59 -3.55 -21.01
N ALA A 179 8.29 -4.33 -22.07
CA ALA A 179 8.70 -4.03 -23.43
C ALA A 179 8.02 -2.81 -24.09
N SER A 180 6.80 -2.39 -23.70
CA SER A 180 6.15 -1.25 -24.37
C SER A 180 5.02 -0.55 -23.59
N LYS A 181 4.69 0.70 -23.97
CA LYS A 181 3.55 1.45 -23.42
C LYS A 181 2.20 0.84 -23.84
N GLU A 182 2.11 0.34 -25.06
CA GLU A 182 0.92 -0.30 -25.62
C GLU A 182 0.56 -1.57 -24.85
N ALA A 183 1.57 -2.36 -24.45
CA ALA A 183 1.37 -3.54 -23.62
C ALA A 183 0.82 -3.19 -22.23
N ARG A 184 1.29 -2.09 -21.64
CA ARG A 184 0.76 -1.57 -20.35
C ARG A 184 -0.68 -1.09 -20.47
N ALA A 185 -1.00 -0.38 -21.56
CA ALA A 185 -2.37 0.08 -21.82
C ALA A 185 -3.39 -1.07 -21.92
N LYS A 186 -2.95 -2.29 -22.25
CA LYS A 186 -3.79 -3.49 -22.23
C LYS A 186 -4.36 -3.79 -20.83
N TYR A 187 -3.54 -3.65 -19.79
CA TYR A 187 -3.96 -3.90 -18.41
C TYR A 187 -4.91 -2.83 -17.86
N ASN A 188 -4.80 -1.59 -18.36
CA ASN A 188 -5.73 -0.50 -18.00
C ASN A 188 -7.14 -0.69 -18.60
N ARG A 189 -7.28 -1.47 -19.69
CA ARG A 189 -8.57 -1.65 -20.37
C ARG A 189 -9.44 -2.76 -19.79
N THR A 190 -8.82 -3.80 -19.22
CA THR A 190 -9.53 -4.98 -18.69
C THR A 190 -10.22 -4.74 -17.35
N SER A 191 -9.71 -3.82 -16.51
CA SER A 191 -10.26 -3.54 -15.18
C SER A 191 -11.55 -2.72 -15.18
N TYR A 192 -11.80 -1.90 -16.22
CA TYR A 192 -13.00 -1.04 -16.27
C TYR A 192 -14.19 -1.63 -17.04
N THR A 193 -13.97 -2.66 -17.86
CA THR A 193 -15.04 -3.23 -18.69
C THR A 193 -15.71 -4.46 -18.08
N GLN A 194 -15.06 -5.17 -17.15
CA GLN A 194 -15.65 -6.38 -16.56
C GLN A 194 -16.61 -6.13 -15.38
N GLU A 195 -16.49 -5.03 -14.63
CA GLU A 195 -17.42 -4.77 -13.51
C GLU A 195 -18.70 -4.01 -13.88
N GLN A 196 -18.83 -3.53 -15.13
CA GLN A 196 -20.11 -2.99 -15.64
C GLN A 196 -20.95 -4.02 -16.42
N GLY A 197 -20.40 -5.21 -16.72
CA GLY A 197 -21.09 -6.25 -17.49
C GLY A 197 -22.03 -7.16 -16.69
N ASP A 198 -21.78 -7.35 -15.38
CA ASP A 198 -22.40 -8.43 -14.60
C ASP A 198 -23.40 -7.97 -13.51
N ASN A 199 -23.75 -6.68 -13.47
CA ASN A 199 -24.84 -6.16 -12.61
C ASN A 199 -26.19 -6.04 -13.35
N LEU A 200 -26.46 -6.96 -14.28
CA LEU A 200 -27.74 -7.08 -15.00
C LEU A 200 -28.72 -8.04 -14.29
N PHE A 201 -28.81 -7.99 -12.96
CA PHE A 201 -29.90 -8.63 -12.21
C PHE A 201 -30.33 -7.80 -10.99
N PHE A 202 -30.83 -6.59 -11.25
CA PHE A 202 -31.92 -6.07 -10.43
C PHE A 202 -33.08 -5.73 -11.36
N LYS A 203 -34.15 -6.52 -11.22
CA LYS A 203 -35.43 -6.31 -11.88
C LYS A 203 -35.92 -4.89 -11.58
N LEU A 204 -36.24 -4.15 -12.65
CA LEU A 204 -37.15 -3.02 -12.60
C LEU A 204 -38.49 -3.44 -11.95
N PRO A 205 -39.13 -2.54 -11.20
CA PRO A 205 -40.55 -2.33 -11.35
C PRO A 205 -40.77 -1.05 -12.15
N VAL A 206 -41.53 -1.20 -13.22
CA VAL A 206 -42.03 -0.12 -14.07
C VAL A 206 -43.17 0.61 -13.36
N SER A 207 -43.10 1.94 -13.43
CA SER A 207 -44.12 3.01 -13.38
C SER A 207 -45.13 3.09 -12.22
N GLY A 208 -45.20 4.31 -11.67
CA GLY A 208 -46.32 4.78 -10.85
C GLY A 208 -46.05 6.13 -10.19
N SER A 209 -45.91 7.22 -10.97
CA SER A 209 -46.14 8.58 -10.46
C SER A 209 -47.66 8.82 -10.43
N PRO A 210 -48.25 9.45 -9.40
CA PRO A 210 -48.15 10.91 -9.33
C PRO A 210 -48.12 11.52 -7.91
N SER A 211 -47.75 12.81 -7.91
CA SER A 211 -47.97 13.84 -6.88
C SER A 211 -46.91 14.03 -5.79
N LEU A 212 -46.12 15.11 -5.98
CA LEU A 212 -45.52 15.91 -4.91
C LEU A 212 -46.62 16.49 -4.02
N PRO A 213 -46.33 16.68 -2.72
CA PRO A 213 -46.50 18.02 -2.19
C PRO A 213 -45.34 18.51 -1.31
N LYS A 214 -44.89 19.71 -1.70
CA LYS A 214 -44.52 20.88 -0.91
C LYS A 214 -43.55 20.75 0.28
N ALA A 215 -42.48 21.53 0.15
CA ALA A 215 -41.66 22.05 1.22
C ALA A 215 -42.49 22.71 2.33
N ILE A 216 -42.15 22.39 3.58
CA ILE A 216 -42.31 23.26 4.74
C ILE A 216 -41.02 23.10 5.57
N SER A 217 -40.25 24.18 5.65
CA SER A 217 -39.28 24.42 6.72
C SER A 217 -39.87 25.50 7.65
N PRO A 218 -39.28 25.84 8.80
CA PRO A 218 -38.75 25.01 9.91
C PRO A 218 -39.20 25.57 11.30
N ILE A 219 -39.52 24.74 12.30
CA ILE A 219 -39.78 25.15 13.71
C ILE A 219 -39.56 23.89 14.58
N ASP A 220 -38.91 23.83 15.75
CA ASP A 220 -38.12 24.73 16.60
C ASP A 220 -37.22 23.84 17.49
N SER A 221 -36.26 24.52 18.11
CA SER A 221 -35.36 24.18 19.20
C SER A 221 -35.87 23.27 20.34
N LYS A 222 -34.88 22.61 20.96
CA LYS A 222 -34.84 21.89 22.26
C LYS A 222 -35.04 20.38 22.18
N THR A 223 -33.92 19.65 22.24
CA THR A 223 -33.66 18.71 23.35
C THR A 223 -32.14 18.47 23.40
N GLN A 224 -31.49 19.05 24.41
CA GLN A 224 -30.12 18.71 24.81
C GLN A 224 -30.13 17.28 25.37
N MET A 225 -29.31 16.39 24.82
CA MET A 225 -28.90 15.18 25.55
C MET A 225 -27.55 15.45 26.21
N ILE A 226 -27.59 15.42 27.54
CA ILE A 226 -26.48 15.48 28.48
C ILE A 226 -25.77 14.12 28.44
N PHE A 227 -24.46 14.11 28.17
CA PHE A 227 -23.59 12.96 28.43
C PHE A 227 -22.86 13.20 29.76
N ASN A 228 -23.23 12.44 30.79
CA ASN A 228 -22.45 12.33 32.03
C ASN A 228 -21.44 11.20 31.89
N TRP A 229 -20.19 11.50 32.21
CA TRP A 229 -19.09 10.54 32.40
C TRP A 229 -19.12 10.01 33.83
N GLN A 230 -18.98 8.70 33.99
CA GLN A 230 -18.41 8.03 35.17
C GLN A 230 -17.46 6.94 34.69
#